data_AF-A0A660MMG3-F1
#
_entry.id   AF-A0A660MMG3-F1
#
_cell.length_a   1.000
_cell.length_b   1.000
_cell.length_c   1.000
_cell.angle_alpha   90.00
_cell.angle_beta   90.00
_cell.angle_gamma   90.00
#
_symmetry.space_group_name_H-M   'P 1'
#
loop_
_entity.id
_entity.type
_entity.pdbx_description
1 polymer ?
#
loop_
_entity_poly.entity_id
_entity_poly.type
_entity_poly.pdbx_seq_one_letter_code
_entity_poly.pdbx_strand_id
1 'polypeptide(L)'
;MFNVNGLLCSVALMPAPVPGGEAERVALNAAFHYFRWDAVGAARQHQAHLLVVVMPFGNDAATPITVMSLYSKLVCACLADDNALGIYTSGTVFAPDFYQDMCNALRHGELPIMAWIFIGVYYLLDEDGSNAYTIGLEQFNKMELEILASRHEPNELFTFLCGICDYLIANDVTLYDGETIGFSEDEKLAITRSPRVAGVAEETLKIAY
;
A
#
# COMPACT_ATOMS: atom_id res chain seq x y z
N MET A 1 14.64 17.40 11.66
CA MET A 1 13.56 16.81 12.48
C MET A 1 12.71 17.92 13.06
N PHE A 2 11.41 17.70 13.17
CA PHE A 2 10.46 18.63 13.79
C PHE A 2 9.30 17.83 14.40
N ASN A 3 8.54 18.46 15.30
CA ASN A 3 7.38 17.84 15.94
C ASN A 3 6.09 18.47 15.39
N VAL A 4 5.11 17.63 15.06
CA VAL A 4 3.75 18.05 14.73
C VAL A 4 2.79 17.28 15.62
N ASN A 5 2.17 17.96 16.60
CA ASN A 5 1.16 17.39 17.48
C ASN A 5 1.56 16.05 18.13
N GLY A 6 2.79 15.94 18.63
CA GLY A 6 3.28 14.70 19.26
C GLY A 6 3.79 13.66 18.27
N LEU A 7 3.86 13.97 16.97
CA LEU A 7 4.53 13.14 15.96
C LEU A 7 5.91 13.71 15.65
N LEU A 8 6.96 12.89 15.79
CA LEU A 8 8.30 13.23 15.33
C LEU A 8 8.38 12.98 13.83
N CYS A 9 8.78 14.02 13.09
CA CYS A 9 8.90 13.99 11.65
C CYS A 9 10.35 14.26 11.22
N SER A 10 10.78 13.58 10.17
CA SER A 10 12.07 13.83 9.52
C SER A 10 11.96 13.66 8.01
N VAL A 11 12.62 14.54 7.27
CA VAL A 11 12.89 14.41 5.84
C VAL A 11 14.40 14.58 5.68
N ALA A 12 15.07 13.55 5.17
CA ALA A 12 16.51 13.56 5.00
C ALA A 12 16.88 13.23 3.55
N LEU A 13 17.73 14.07 2.95
CA LEU A 13 18.29 13.81 1.62
C LEU A 13 19.47 12.84 1.73
N MET A 14 19.35 11.75 1.00
CA MET A 14 20.45 10.84 0.72
C MET A 14 20.97 11.17 -0.69
N PRO A 15 22.20 11.71 -0.84
CA PRO A 15 22.77 12.08 -2.14
C PRO A 15 23.30 10.84 -2.89
N ALA A 16 22.50 9.78 -2.93
CA ALA A 16 22.77 8.52 -3.59
C ALA A 16 21.44 7.84 -3.96
N PRO A 17 21.40 7.00 -5.00
CA PRO A 17 20.23 6.17 -5.29
C PRO A 17 19.94 5.21 -4.14
N VAL A 18 18.72 4.67 -4.13
CA VAL A 18 18.34 3.55 -3.27
C VAL A 18 19.31 2.38 -3.56
N PRO A 19 20.01 1.85 -2.55
CA PRO A 19 21.02 0.82 -2.75
C PRO A 19 20.47 -0.47 -3.37
N GLY A 20 21.36 -1.24 -4.00
CA GLY A 20 21.06 -2.62 -4.42
C GLY A 20 20.08 -2.77 -5.58
N GLY A 21 19.71 -1.68 -6.27
CA GLY A 21 18.73 -1.73 -7.37
C GLY A 21 17.31 -2.06 -6.90
N GLU A 22 17.05 -1.92 -5.60
CA GLU A 22 15.78 -2.32 -4.99
C GLU A 22 14.59 -1.56 -5.56
N ALA A 23 14.72 -0.24 -5.73
CA ALA A 23 13.69 0.62 -6.29
C ALA A 23 13.29 0.18 -7.71
N GLU A 24 14.26 -0.19 -8.56
CA GLU A 24 14.00 -0.68 -9.91
C GLU A 24 13.26 -2.03 -9.88
N ARG A 25 13.66 -2.94 -8.99
CA ARG A 25 13.01 -4.25 -8.85
C ARG A 25 11.56 -4.13 -8.40
N VAL A 26 11.27 -3.31 -7.40
CA VAL A 26 9.89 -3.13 -6.91
C VAL A 26 9.03 -2.31 -7.87
N ALA A 27 9.62 -1.45 -8.71
CA ALA A 27 8.91 -0.75 -9.76
C ALA A 27 8.32 -1.68 -10.83
N LEU A 28 8.83 -2.93 -10.95
CA LEU A 28 8.20 -3.95 -11.80
C LEU A 28 6.78 -4.29 -11.34
N ASN A 29 6.46 -4.14 -10.04
CA ASN A 29 5.10 -4.32 -9.54
C ASN A 29 4.15 -3.25 -10.09
N ALA A 30 4.62 -2.01 -10.22
CA ALA A 30 3.86 -0.90 -10.79
C ALA A 30 3.64 -1.05 -12.31
N ALA A 31 4.54 -1.75 -13.01
CA ALA A 31 4.44 -1.97 -14.46
C ALA A 31 3.21 -2.78 -14.88
N PHE A 32 2.56 -3.47 -13.93
CA PHE A 32 1.34 -4.25 -14.16
C PHE A 32 0.04 -3.46 -13.97
N HIS A 33 0.08 -2.17 -13.57
CA HIS A 33 -1.10 -1.40 -13.16
C HIS A 33 -1.34 -0.09 -13.92
N TYR A 34 -2.64 0.29 -13.94
CA TYR A 34 -3.41 1.53 -14.23
C TYR A 34 -2.79 2.76 -14.92
N PHE A 35 -1.48 2.97 -14.97
CA PHE A 35 -0.86 4.16 -15.52
C PHE A 35 0.24 3.83 -16.54
N ARG A 36 0.19 4.50 -17.69
CA ARG A 36 1.21 4.49 -18.74
C ARG A 36 2.44 5.31 -18.30
N TRP A 37 2.98 5.03 -17.13
CA TRP A 37 4.18 5.67 -16.58
C TRP A 37 5.32 4.66 -16.50
N ASP A 38 6.52 5.08 -16.91
CA ASP A 38 7.73 4.25 -16.86
C ASP A 38 8.34 4.24 -15.44
N ALA A 39 7.68 3.53 -14.53
CA ALA A 39 8.11 3.39 -13.13
C ALA A 39 9.54 2.82 -13.04
N VAL A 40 9.87 1.84 -13.88
CA VAL A 40 11.18 1.19 -13.93
C VAL A 40 12.24 2.17 -14.43
N GLY A 41 11.95 2.94 -15.49
CA GLY A 41 12.85 3.98 -15.97
C GLY A 41 13.07 5.08 -14.94
N ALA A 42 12.01 5.56 -14.29
CA ALA A 42 12.11 6.55 -13.21
C ALA A 42 12.97 6.02 -12.05
N ALA A 43 12.71 4.79 -11.60
CA ALA A 43 13.48 4.12 -10.56
C ALA A 43 14.91 3.77 -10.99
N ARG A 44 15.21 3.64 -12.29
CA ARG A 44 16.60 3.44 -12.76
C ARG A 44 17.38 4.75 -12.82
N GLN A 45 16.71 5.86 -13.13
CA GLN A 45 17.35 7.16 -13.36
C GLN A 45 17.63 7.95 -12.08
N HIS A 46 16.91 7.69 -10.99
CA HIS A 46 17.10 8.44 -9.74
C HIS A 46 18.57 8.40 -9.25
N GLN A 47 19.06 9.54 -8.77
CA GLN A 47 20.45 9.70 -8.30
C GLN A 47 20.53 9.99 -6.79
N ALA A 48 19.39 10.30 -6.18
CA ALA A 48 19.22 10.64 -4.78
C ALA A 48 17.85 10.12 -4.32
N HIS A 49 17.66 10.01 -3.01
CA HIS A 49 16.35 9.72 -2.44
C HIS A 49 16.13 10.51 -1.14
N LEU A 50 14.87 10.75 -0.82
CA LEU A 50 14.45 11.32 0.46
C LEU A 50 13.99 10.19 1.38
N LEU A 51 14.52 10.16 2.60
CA LEU A 51 13.98 9.34 3.67
C LEU A 51 12.98 10.18 4.46
N VAL A 52 11.71 9.78 4.41
CA VAL A 52 10.62 10.42 5.14
C VAL A 52 10.20 9.52 6.30
N VAL A 53 10.20 10.06 7.51
CA VAL A 53 9.83 9.34 8.73
C VAL A 53 8.78 10.16 9.48
N VAL A 54 7.71 9.49 9.90
CA VAL A 54 6.74 10.00 10.87
C VAL A 54 6.50 8.91 11.90
N MET A 55 6.67 9.23 13.17
CA MET A 55 6.45 8.27 14.25
C MET A 55 5.90 8.96 15.50
N PRO A 56 5.14 8.26 16.35
CA PRO A 56 4.71 8.78 17.63
C PRO A 56 5.90 9.19 18.51
N PHE A 57 5.78 10.32 19.21
CA PHE A 57 6.79 10.85 20.13
C PHE A 57 6.16 11.23 21.47
N GLY A 58 6.57 10.54 22.54
CA GLY A 58 6.00 10.69 23.88
C GLY A 58 4.97 9.60 24.19
N ASN A 59 4.09 9.87 25.15
CA ASN A 59 3.11 8.89 25.66
C ASN A 59 1.74 8.97 24.98
N ASP A 60 1.57 9.87 24.00
CA ASP A 60 0.30 9.98 23.27
C ASP A 60 0.16 8.85 22.26
N ALA A 61 -0.94 8.10 22.35
CA ALA A 61 -1.25 7.01 21.45
C ALA A 61 -1.76 7.56 20.10
N ALA A 62 -0.84 7.95 19.21
CA ALA A 62 -1.21 8.28 17.84
C ALA A 62 -1.63 7.00 17.09
N THR A 63 -2.79 7.06 16.44
CA THR A 63 -3.28 5.94 15.63
C THR A 63 -2.45 5.81 14.34
N PRO A 64 -2.34 4.60 13.76
CA PRO A 64 -1.71 4.41 12.46
C PRO A 64 -2.26 5.35 11.38
N ILE A 65 -3.57 5.58 11.37
CA ILE A 65 -4.22 6.55 10.46
C ILE A 65 -3.66 7.96 10.64
N THR A 66 -3.47 8.41 11.87
CA THR A 66 -2.92 9.75 12.16
C THR A 66 -1.48 9.86 11.68
N VAL A 67 -0.66 8.83 11.94
CA VAL A 67 0.73 8.75 11.48
C VAL A 67 0.80 8.77 9.95
N MET A 68 0.06 7.88 9.29
CA MET A 68 0.07 7.74 7.84
C MET A 68 -0.53 8.95 7.12
N SER A 69 -1.54 9.61 7.71
CA SER A 69 -2.08 10.86 7.17
C SER A 69 -1.04 11.98 7.17
N LEU A 70 -0.22 12.10 8.22
CA LEU A 70 0.85 13.09 8.26
C LEU A 70 2.02 12.69 7.35
N TYR A 71 2.38 11.41 7.31
CA TYR A 71 3.37 10.88 6.38
C TYR A 71 3.00 11.23 4.94
N SER A 72 1.78 10.92 4.51
CA SER A 72 1.29 11.23 3.16
C SER A 72 1.34 12.72 2.84
N LYS A 73 0.96 13.59 3.78
CA LYS A 73 1.06 15.06 3.59
C LYS A 73 2.51 15.50 3.38
N LEU A 74 3.46 14.96 4.15
CA LEU A 74 4.88 15.27 3.98
C LEU A 74 5.41 14.74 2.66
N VAL A 75 5.03 13.52 2.27
CA VAL A 75 5.44 12.97 0.98
C VAL A 75 4.86 13.78 -0.18
N CYS A 76 3.57 14.16 -0.14
CA CYS A 76 2.99 15.04 -1.17
C CYS A 76 3.75 16.38 -1.28
N ALA A 77 4.23 16.93 -0.16
CA ALA A 77 5.05 18.14 -0.18
C ALA A 77 6.43 17.90 -0.82
N CYS A 78 7.05 16.74 -0.59
CA CYS A 78 8.28 16.34 -1.25
C CYS A 78 8.09 16.09 -2.75
N LEU A 79 6.98 15.45 -3.13
CA LEU A 79 6.63 15.15 -4.53
C LEU A 79 6.25 16.39 -5.35
N ALA A 80 6.07 17.55 -4.70
CA ALA A 80 5.84 18.82 -5.38
C ALA A 80 7.13 19.42 -5.97
N ASP A 81 8.30 18.84 -5.70
CA ASP A 81 9.56 19.20 -6.35
C ASP A 81 9.64 18.54 -7.74
N ASP A 82 9.95 19.32 -8.78
CA ASP A 82 10.03 18.84 -10.17
C ASP A 82 11.09 17.73 -10.39
N ASN A 83 12.04 17.57 -9.45
CA ASN A 83 13.04 16.49 -9.50
C ASN A 83 12.56 15.18 -8.85
N ALA A 84 11.39 15.17 -8.20
CA ALA A 84 10.85 13.98 -7.59
C ALA A 84 10.34 13.01 -8.65
N LEU A 85 11.04 11.88 -8.83
CA LEU A 85 10.71 10.90 -9.86
C LEU A 85 9.61 9.91 -9.46
N GLY A 86 9.31 9.80 -8.16
CA GLY A 86 8.32 8.89 -7.60
C GLY A 86 8.51 8.67 -6.10
N ILE A 87 7.61 7.89 -5.52
CA ILE A 87 7.68 7.47 -4.11
C ILE A 87 7.80 5.94 -4.05
N TYR A 88 8.87 5.45 -3.43
CA TYR A 88 8.99 4.04 -3.04
C TYR A 88 8.31 3.84 -1.68
N THR A 89 7.16 3.17 -1.68
CA THR A 89 6.45 2.70 -0.47
C THR A 89 5.61 1.46 -0.79
N SER A 90 5.18 0.73 0.24
CA SER A 90 4.20 -0.36 0.10
C SER A 90 4.59 -1.41 -0.96
N GLY A 91 5.90 -1.73 -1.03
CA GLY A 91 6.44 -2.72 -1.97
C GLY A 91 6.36 -2.34 -3.45
N THR A 92 6.20 -1.06 -3.78
CA THR A 92 6.14 -0.56 -5.17
C THR A 92 6.69 0.87 -5.29
N VAL A 93 6.77 1.39 -6.51
CA VAL A 93 7.02 2.82 -6.76
C VAL A 93 5.76 3.43 -7.38
N PHE A 94 5.24 4.50 -6.78
CA PHE A 94 4.12 5.25 -7.34
C PHE A 94 4.59 6.51 -8.07
N ALA A 95 3.84 6.88 -9.13
CA ALA A 95 4.04 8.14 -9.82
C ALA A 95 3.72 9.32 -8.87
N PRO A 96 4.45 10.45 -8.95
CA PRO A 96 4.19 11.62 -8.12
C PRO A 96 2.73 12.09 -8.15
N ASP A 97 2.20 12.34 -9.36
CA ASP A 97 0.83 12.83 -9.57
C ASP A 97 -0.20 11.85 -9.04
N PHE A 98 -0.03 10.54 -9.31
CA PHE A 98 -0.93 9.51 -8.80
C PHE A 98 -1.00 9.52 -7.27
N TYR A 99 0.16 9.53 -6.59
CA TYR A 99 0.20 9.52 -5.14
C TYR A 99 -0.46 10.78 -4.55
N GLN A 100 -0.19 11.95 -5.15
CA GLN A 100 -0.80 13.21 -4.75
C GLN A 100 -2.32 13.22 -4.96
N ASP A 101 -2.80 12.72 -6.10
CA ASP A 101 -4.23 12.60 -6.41
C ASP A 101 -4.94 11.69 -5.40
N MET A 102 -4.35 10.51 -5.11
CA MET A 102 -4.91 9.59 -4.12
C MET A 102 -4.96 10.22 -2.72
N CYS A 103 -3.89 10.92 -2.33
CA CYS A 103 -3.83 11.61 -1.04
C CYS A 103 -4.77 12.82 -0.93
N ASN A 104 -5.37 13.29 -2.03
CA ASN A 104 -6.38 14.36 -1.98
C ASN A 104 -7.62 13.95 -1.17
N ALA A 105 -7.91 12.64 -1.08
CA ALA A 105 -8.95 12.06 -0.22
C ALA A 105 -8.85 12.54 1.24
N LEU A 106 -7.62 12.72 1.76
CA LEU A 106 -7.39 13.21 3.13
C LEU A 106 -7.95 14.61 3.38
N ARG A 107 -8.14 15.44 2.35
CA ARG A 107 -8.77 16.76 2.48
C ARG A 107 -10.28 16.66 2.74
N HIS A 108 -10.88 15.54 2.35
CA HIS A 108 -12.31 15.24 2.51
C HIS A 108 -12.59 14.34 3.71
N GLY A 109 -11.55 13.99 4.50
CA GLY A 109 -11.68 13.07 5.64
C GLY A 109 -11.77 11.60 5.24
N GLU A 110 -11.41 11.27 4.00
CA GLU A 110 -11.42 9.92 3.46
C GLU A 110 -10.02 9.30 3.48
N LEU A 111 -9.94 7.96 3.49
CA LEU A 111 -8.67 7.24 3.52
C LEU A 111 -8.12 7.06 2.10
N PRO A 112 -6.86 7.42 1.82
CA PRO A 112 -6.24 7.25 0.51
C PRO A 112 -5.72 5.82 0.36
N ILE A 113 -6.61 4.82 0.34
CA ILE A 113 -6.27 3.39 0.37
C ILE A 113 -5.26 3.02 -0.72
N MET A 114 -5.44 3.51 -1.95
CA MET A 114 -4.53 3.24 -3.06
C MET A 114 -3.15 3.92 -2.94
N ALA A 115 -2.98 4.90 -2.03
CA ALA A 115 -1.67 5.47 -1.70
C ALA A 115 -0.98 4.69 -0.56
N TRP A 116 -1.75 4.04 0.31
CA TRP A 116 -1.22 3.34 1.49
C TRP A 116 -0.99 1.86 1.23
N ILE A 117 -1.88 1.23 0.47
CA ILE A 117 -1.91 -0.21 0.21
C ILE A 117 -1.73 -0.44 -1.28
N PHE A 118 -0.66 -1.15 -1.63
CA PHE A 118 -0.51 -1.66 -2.99
C PHE A 118 -1.36 -2.93 -3.13
N ILE A 119 -2.20 -3.00 -4.17
CA ILE A 119 -3.05 -4.16 -4.45
C ILE A 119 -2.61 -4.79 -5.76
N GLY A 120 -1.72 -5.77 -5.70
CA GLY A 120 -1.29 -6.53 -6.87
C GLY A 120 -2.41 -7.43 -7.39
N VAL A 121 -2.58 -7.48 -8.71
CA VAL A 121 -3.47 -8.44 -9.39
C VAL A 121 -2.68 -9.13 -10.48
N TYR A 122 -2.82 -10.45 -10.61
CA TYR A 122 -2.09 -11.22 -11.60
C TYR A 122 -2.86 -12.47 -12.05
N TYR A 123 -2.54 -12.93 -13.25
CA TYR A 123 -3.04 -14.16 -13.84
C TYR A 123 -1.84 -15.09 -14.12
N LEU A 124 -1.99 -16.38 -13.83
CA LEU A 124 -0.99 -17.39 -14.16
C LEU A 124 -1.48 -18.15 -15.41
N LEU A 125 -0.67 -18.17 -16.48
CA LEU A 125 -1.08 -18.70 -17.79
C LEU A 125 -1.59 -20.16 -17.76
N ASP A 126 -1.11 -20.96 -16.81
CA ASP A 126 -1.42 -22.39 -16.67
C ASP A 126 -2.42 -22.70 -15.53
N GLU A 127 -2.99 -21.67 -14.88
CA GLU A 127 -3.99 -21.83 -13.83
C GLU A 127 -5.28 -21.07 -14.20
N ASP A 128 -6.42 -21.68 -13.92
CA ASP A 128 -7.71 -21.01 -14.05
C ASP A 128 -7.91 -20.06 -12.86
N GLY A 129 -8.03 -18.76 -13.15
CA GLY A 129 -8.51 -17.76 -12.19
C GLY A 129 -7.55 -16.60 -11.93
N SER A 130 -8.13 -15.50 -11.45
CA SER A 130 -7.43 -14.28 -11.09
C SER A 130 -6.92 -14.38 -9.65
N ASN A 131 -5.74 -13.82 -9.40
CA ASN A 131 -5.15 -13.73 -8.07
C ASN A 131 -4.94 -12.26 -7.69
N ALA A 132 -5.03 -11.97 -6.40
CA ALA A 132 -4.77 -10.63 -5.88
C ALA A 132 -4.09 -10.69 -4.50
N TYR A 133 -3.32 -9.67 -4.18
CA TYR A 133 -2.61 -9.58 -2.90
C TYR A 133 -2.40 -8.13 -2.47
N THR A 134 -2.24 -7.92 -1.16
CA THR A 134 -1.94 -6.60 -0.60
C THR A 134 -0.47 -6.49 -0.15
N ILE A 135 0.06 -5.27 -0.18
CA ILE A 135 1.26 -4.87 0.55
C ILE A 135 1.00 -3.50 1.21
N GLY A 136 1.21 -3.40 2.52
CA GLY A 136 1.15 -2.15 3.28
C GLY A 136 0.20 -2.18 4.47
N LEU A 137 -0.61 -3.23 4.65
CA LEU A 137 -1.53 -3.39 5.79
C LEU A 137 -0.80 -3.52 7.13
N GLU A 138 0.45 -4.00 7.12
CA GLU A 138 1.29 -4.06 8.31
C GLU A 138 1.48 -2.69 8.98
N GLN A 139 1.47 -1.59 8.22
CA GLN A 139 1.54 -0.22 8.74
C GLN A 139 0.35 0.13 9.67
N PHE A 140 -0.76 -0.61 9.53
CA PHE A 140 -1.97 -0.49 10.31
C PHE A 140 -2.13 -1.64 11.32
N ASN A 141 -1.07 -2.42 11.57
CA ASN A 141 -1.07 -3.60 12.41
C ASN A 141 -2.07 -4.69 11.95
N LYS A 142 -2.29 -4.81 10.64
CA LYS A 142 -3.14 -5.83 10.03
C LYS A 142 -2.30 -6.80 9.21
N MET A 143 -2.74 -8.04 9.07
CA MET A 143 -2.10 -9.01 8.16
C MET A 143 -2.40 -8.64 6.71
N GLU A 144 -1.46 -8.93 5.81
CA GLU A 144 -1.70 -8.83 4.38
C GLU A 144 -2.74 -9.87 3.92
N LEU A 145 -3.48 -9.55 2.88
CA LEU A 145 -4.57 -10.33 2.32
C LEU A 145 -4.17 -10.90 0.96
N GLU A 146 -4.68 -12.09 0.63
CA GLU A 146 -4.61 -12.65 -0.71
C GLU A 146 -5.94 -13.26 -1.13
N ILE A 147 -6.22 -13.22 -2.43
CA ILE A 147 -7.30 -13.97 -3.08
C ILE A 147 -6.62 -14.84 -4.13
N LEU A 148 -6.89 -16.14 -4.12
CA LEU A 148 -6.22 -17.12 -4.96
C LEU A 148 -7.23 -17.84 -5.86
N ALA A 149 -6.87 -18.03 -7.13
CA ALA A 149 -7.67 -18.78 -8.12
C ALA A 149 -9.15 -18.35 -8.17
N SER A 150 -9.43 -17.06 -8.06
CA SER A 150 -10.79 -16.54 -8.12
C SER A 150 -11.34 -16.62 -9.53
N ARG A 151 -12.64 -16.88 -9.65
CA ARG A 151 -13.34 -16.83 -10.95
C ARG A 151 -13.74 -15.42 -11.37
N HIS A 152 -13.55 -14.44 -10.51
CA HIS A 152 -13.85 -13.04 -10.78
C HIS A 152 -12.77 -12.38 -11.63
N GLU A 153 -13.15 -11.31 -12.32
CA GLU A 153 -12.21 -10.54 -13.14
C GLU A 153 -11.21 -9.77 -12.27
N PRO A 154 -9.99 -9.50 -12.77
CA PRO A 154 -8.95 -8.80 -11.98
C PRO A 154 -9.41 -7.46 -11.39
N ASN A 155 -10.24 -6.70 -12.12
CA ASN A 155 -10.76 -5.43 -11.63
C ASN A 155 -11.78 -5.59 -10.49
N GLU A 156 -12.52 -6.69 -10.46
CA GLU A 156 -13.42 -7.03 -9.36
C GLU A 156 -12.61 -7.35 -8.10
N LEU A 157 -11.54 -8.15 -8.24
CA LEU A 157 -10.62 -8.44 -7.12
C LEU A 157 -9.98 -7.17 -6.56
N PHE A 158 -9.51 -6.29 -7.44
CA PHE A 158 -8.92 -5.01 -7.05
C PHE A 158 -9.91 -4.16 -6.25
N THR A 159 -11.13 -4.01 -6.77
CA THR A 159 -12.19 -3.21 -6.12
C THR A 159 -12.60 -3.84 -4.78
N PHE A 160 -12.73 -5.16 -4.73
CA PHE A 160 -13.03 -5.91 -3.52
C PHE A 160 -11.97 -5.66 -2.44
N LEU A 161 -10.69 -5.89 -2.74
CA LEU A 161 -9.61 -5.67 -1.77
C LEU A 161 -9.46 -4.20 -1.37
N CYS A 162 -9.71 -3.24 -2.26
CA CYS A 162 -9.78 -1.82 -1.88
C CYS A 162 -10.82 -1.60 -0.78
N GLY A 163 -12.04 -2.11 -0.98
CA GLY A 163 -13.12 -1.97 -0.01
C GLY A 163 -12.86 -2.70 1.31
N ILE A 164 -12.26 -3.91 1.26
CA ILE A 164 -11.85 -4.62 2.48
C ILE A 164 -10.78 -3.82 3.23
N CYS A 165 -9.74 -3.32 2.54
CA CYS A 165 -8.69 -2.52 3.18
C CYS A 165 -9.26 -1.25 3.82
N ASP A 166 -10.17 -0.55 3.14
CA ASP A 166 -10.88 0.61 3.69
C ASP A 166 -11.63 0.24 4.98
N TYR A 167 -12.44 -0.83 4.93
CA TYR A 167 -13.19 -1.32 6.09
C TYR A 167 -12.28 -1.65 7.28
N LEU A 168 -11.21 -2.42 7.05
CA LEU A 168 -10.28 -2.84 8.10
C LEU A 168 -9.58 -1.65 8.76
N ILE A 169 -9.16 -0.67 7.96
CA ILE A 169 -8.44 0.50 8.46
C ILE A 169 -9.41 1.48 9.14
N ALA A 170 -10.51 1.85 8.49
CA ALA A 170 -11.47 2.83 8.99
C ALA A 170 -12.13 2.40 10.30
N ASN A 171 -12.40 1.10 10.46
CA ASN A 171 -13.10 0.55 11.61
C ASN A 171 -12.17 -0.16 12.61
N ASP A 172 -10.85 -0.13 12.38
CA ASP A 172 -9.83 -0.84 13.17
C ASP A 172 -10.16 -2.34 13.37
N VAL A 173 -10.72 -2.98 12.35
CA VAL A 173 -11.09 -4.40 12.41
C VAL A 173 -9.86 -5.26 12.15
N THR A 174 -9.68 -6.30 12.96
CA THR A 174 -8.65 -7.32 12.77
C THR A 174 -9.31 -8.62 12.39
N LEU A 175 -8.88 -9.21 11.29
CA LEU A 175 -9.34 -10.52 10.83
C LEU A 175 -8.46 -11.63 11.38
N TYR A 176 -9.08 -12.77 11.64
CA TYR A 176 -8.41 -13.97 12.15
C TYR A 176 -8.71 -15.20 11.27
N ASP A 177 -7.83 -16.19 11.38
CA ASP A 177 -8.02 -17.50 10.74
C ASP A 177 -9.34 -18.15 11.19
N GLY A 178 -10.10 -18.70 10.24
CA GLY A 178 -11.39 -19.33 10.48
C GLY A 178 -12.60 -18.38 10.57
N GLU A 179 -12.38 -17.07 10.49
CA GLU A 179 -13.47 -16.09 10.40
C GLU A 179 -14.05 -16.00 8.98
N THR A 180 -15.07 -15.16 8.81
CA THR A 180 -15.65 -14.83 7.51
C THR A 180 -15.75 -13.33 7.31
N ILE A 181 -15.60 -12.87 6.07
CA ILE A 181 -15.82 -11.48 5.68
C ILE A 181 -16.75 -11.38 4.46
N GLY A 182 -17.43 -10.25 4.33
CA GLY A 182 -18.29 -9.94 3.19
C GLY A 182 -18.85 -8.53 3.31
N PHE A 183 -19.34 -7.97 2.20
CA PHE A 183 -19.95 -6.64 2.14
C PHE A 183 -21.44 -6.63 2.55
N SER A 184 -22.02 -7.79 2.84
CA SER A 184 -23.40 -7.95 3.31
C SER A 184 -23.51 -9.04 4.37
N GLU A 185 -24.62 -9.07 5.12
CA GLU A 185 -24.86 -10.11 6.13
C GLU A 185 -24.95 -11.52 5.54
N ASP A 186 -25.32 -11.62 4.27
CA ASP A 186 -25.49 -12.88 3.54
C ASP A 186 -24.17 -13.39 2.95
N GLU A 187 -23.20 -12.50 2.70
CA GLU A 187 -21.90 -12.85 2.13
C GLU A 187 -20.93 -13.29 3.24
N LYS A 188 -20.49 -14.55 3.17
CA LYS A 188 -19.61 -15.17 4.16
C LYS A 188 -18.43 -15.85 3.48
N LEU A 189 -17.44 -15.05 3.11
CA LEU A 189 -16.21 -15.52 2.48
C LEU A 189 -15.28 -16.03 3.57
N ALA A 190 -14.93 -17.30 3.52
CA ALA A 190 -14.05 -17.91 4.51
C ALA A 190 -12.65 -17.29 4.47
N ILE A 191 -12.05 -17.12 5.65
CA ILE A 191 -10.70 -16.64 5.84
C ILE A 191 -9.82 -17.79 6.32
N THR A 192 -8.69 -18.02 5.66
CA THR A 192 -7.68 -18.96 6.12
C THR A 192 -6.31 -18.30 6.22
N ARG A 193 -5.55 -18.61 7.27
CA ARG A 193 -4.15 -18.20 7.39
C ARG A 193 -3.24 -19.25 6.79
N SER A 194 -2.34 -18.83 5.91
CA SER A 194 -1.33 -19.71 5.34
C SER A 194 -0.07 -18.94 4.95
N PRO A 195 1.04 -19.61 4.59
CA PRO A 195 2.19 -18.96 3.98
C PRO A 195 1.78 -18.10 2.77
N ARG A 196 2.49 -16.99 2.57
CA ARG A 196 2.26 -16.12 1.41
C ARG A 196 2.41 -16.88 0.09
N VAL A 197 1.65 -16.47 -0.93
CA VAL A 197 1.92 -16.90 -2.31
C VAL A 197 2.56 -15.75 -3.09
N ALA A 198 2.02 -14.53 -2.95
CA ALA A 198 2.57 -13.29 -3.49
C ALA A 198 2.80 -12.23 -2.39
N GLY A 199 3.51 -11.16 -2.74
CA GLY A 199 3.86 -10.09 -1.79
C GLY A 199 5.13 -10.38 -0.97
N VAL A 200 5.27 -9.67 0.16
CA VAL A 200 6.51 -9.65 0.97
C VAL A 200 6.37 -10.23 2.38
N ALA A 201 5.14 -10.36 2.90
CA ALA A 201 4.85 -10.87 4.25
C ALA A 201 5.17 -12.36 4.41
N GLU A 202 5.49 -12.86 5.61
CA GLU A 202 5.73 -14.30 5.80
C GLU A 202 4.47 -15.15 5.61
N GLU A 203 3.35 -14.68 6.17
CA GLU A 203 2.03 -15.31 6.09
C GLU A 203 0.97 -14.26 5.77
N THR A 204 -0.13 -14.70 5.18
CA THR A 204 -1.26 -13.85 4.79
C THR A 204 -2.59 -14.50 5.14
N LEU A 205 -3.65 -13.70 5.13
CA LEU A 205 -5.02 -14.18 5.21
C LEU A 205 -5.59 -14.34 3.80
N LYS A 206 -6.03 -15.55 3.45
CA LYS A 206 -6.67 -15.86 2.18
C LYS A 206 -8.16 -15.65 2.31
N ILE A 207 -8.75 -14.86 1.41
CA ILE A 207 -10.20 -14.68 1.32
C ILE A 207 -10.71 -15.55 0.18
N ALA A 208 -11.70 -16.39 0.46
CA ALA A 208 -12.32 -17.28 -0.52
C ALA A 208 -13.36 -16.53 -1.41
N TYR A 209 -12.89 -15.54 -2.17
CA TYR A 209 -13.69 -14.70 -3.08
C TYR A 209 -13.61 -15.18 -4.53
#